data_AF-A0A448S7X4-F1
#
_entry.id   AF-A0A448S7X4-F1
#
_cell.length_a   1.000
_cell.length_b   1.000
_cell.length_c   1.000
_cell.angle_alpha   90.00
_cell.angle_beta   90.00
_cell.angle_gamma   90.00
#
_symmetry.space_group_name_H-M   'P 1'
#
loop_
_entity.id
_entity.type
_entity.pdbx_description
1 polymer ?
#
loop_
_entity_poly.entity_id
_entity_poly.type
_entity_poly.pdbx_seq_one_letter_code
_entity_poly.pdbx_strand_id
1 'polypeptide(L)'
;MRLFAVWVYLAWREALTTLARSSLPLRRAYGKTVCWLLHHGNYRWFLGLGALGRWLRLNDRGDRRRAFVAEANKQSLLGADYQGNFARTSQRRRLLELAATYGQSPQVAAQLARCQAELNAVVEPLHQAGHPVVLAPLHMLSDVLAGMVGAGVFPGQATAIVSVSVEVYHARARELGGVNLSYCSIHDDNREIAGNLMGAIMEAADHQRNIIIFPDISPDYTVNTNTAQTAKLSCRLFDRPANLHSGVIRIARALSAQVVFYYLYYDKEIKIHIDPPMPARSVKARLPEIVESSIVRHPEDWLLWHAHSLFFINE
;
A
#
# COMPACT_ATOMS: atom_id res chain seq x y z
N MET A 1 -32.50 -40.26 -9.37
CA MET A 1 -32.47 -39.10 -8.43
C MET A 1 -31.19 -38.25 -8.50
N ARG A 2 -29.99 -38.79 -8.78
CA ARG A 2 -28.74 -38.00 -8.84
C ARG A 2 -28.68 -36.97 -9.99
N LEU A 3 -29.26 -37.30 -11.15
CA LEU A 3 -29.27 -36.41 -12.33
C LEU A 3 -30.15 -35.16 -12.13
N PHE A 4 -31.25 -35.27 -11.38
CA PHE A 4 -32.14 -34.16 -11.10
C PHE A 4 -31.49 -33.12 -10.17
N ALA A 5 -30.77 -33.56 -9.14
CA ALA A 5 -30.03 -32.66 -8.26
C ALA A 5 -28.90 -31.91 -8.98
N VAL A 6 -28.18 -32.58 -9.90
CA VAL A 6 -27.16 -31.95 -10.74
C VAL A 6 -27.79 -30.93 -11.69
N TRP A 7 -28.94 -31.25 -12.29
CA TRP A 7 -29.65 -30.35 -13.19
C TRP A 7 -30.19 -29.11 -12.45
N VAL A 8 -30.78 -29.27 -11.27
CA VAL A 8 -31.22 -28.15 -10.41
C VAL A 8 -30.04 -27.25 -10.01
N TYR A 9 -28.89 -27.83 -9.66
CA TYR A 9 -27.68 -27.06 -9.34
C TYR A 9 -27.16 -26.26 -10.53
N LEU A 10 -27.10 -26.86 -11.72
CA LEU A 10 -26.63 -26.19 -12.94
C LEU A 10 -27.59 -25.08 -13.37
N ALA A 11 -28.91 -25.33 -13.37
CA ALA A 11 -29.92 -24.34 -13.69
C ALA A 11 -29.90 -23.16 -12.69
N TRP A 12 -29.72 -23.45 -11.40
CA TRP A 12 -29.56 -22.43 -10.36
C TRP A 12 -28.29 -21.59 -10.56
N ARG A 13 -27.16 -22.24 -10.88
CA ARG A 13 -25.89 -21.54 -11.20
C ARG A 13 -26.04 -20.66 -12.43
N GLU A 14 -26.72 -21.15 -13.46
CA GLU A 14 -26.95 -20.42 -14.71
C GLU A 14 -27.88 -19.22 -14.50
N ALA A 15 -28.94 -19.37 -13.72
CA ALA A 15 -29.82 -18.29 -13.30
C ALA A 15 -29.06 -17.21 -12.50
N LEU A 16 -28.24 -17.61 -11.52
CA LEU A 16 -27.38 -16.69 -10.76
C LEU A 16 -26.35 -15.97 -11.65
N THR A 17 -25.75 -16.66 -12.61
CA THR A 17 -24.82 -16.02 -13.56
C THR A 17 -25.53 -15.06 -14.50
N THR A 18 -26.76 -15.37 -14.91
CA THR A 18 -27.58 -14.51 -15.76
C THR A 18 -28.03 -13.27 -15.01
N LEU A 19 -28.44 -13.40 -13.75
CA LEU A 19 -28.71 -12.29 -12.83
C LEU A 19 -27.46 -11.44 -12.55
N ALA A 20 -26.31 -12.07 -12.36
CA ALA A 20 -25.05 -11.35 -12.20
C ALA A 20 -24.70 -10.57 -13.49
N ARG A 21 -24.88 -11.18 -14.67
CA ARG A 21 -24.66 -10.58 -16.00
C ARG A 21 -25.66 -9.47 -16.33
N SER A 22 -26.92 -9.58 -15.92
CA SER A 22 -27.92 -8.53 -16.12
C SER A 22 -27.69 -7.34 -15.18
N SER A 23 -27.03 -7.55 -14.03
CA SER A 23 -26.59 -6.47 -13.12
C SER A 23 -25.30 -5.76 -13.55
N LEU A 24 -24.50 -6.34 -14.46
CA LEU A 24 -23.25 -5.75 -14.96
C LEU A 24 -23.43 -4.37 -15.61
N PRO A 25 -24.40 -4.12 -16.51
CA PRO A 25 -24.59 -2.78 -17.09
C PRO A 25 -24.95 -1.74 -16.04
N LEU A 26 -25.81 -2.09 -15.07
CA LEU A 26 -26.15 -1.24 -13.92
C LEU A 26 -24.92 -0.93 -13.06
N ARG A 27 -24.10 -1.94 -12.75
CA ARG A 27 -22.83 -1.76 -12.00
C ARG A 27 -21.83 -0.88 -12.75
N ARG A 28 -21.75 -1.02 -14.08
CA ARG A 28 -20.90 -0.17 -14.92
C ARG A 28 -21.40 1.27 -14.97
N ALA A 29 -22.70 1.48 -15.13
CA ALA A 29 -23.31 2.81 -15.11
C ALA A 29 -23.13 3.49 -13.74
N TYR A 30 -23.34 2.74 -12.66
CA TYR A 30 -23.04 3.20 -11.30
C TYR A 30 -21.57 3.60 -11.15
N GLY A 31 -20.63 2.74 -11.57
CA GLY A 31 -19.20 3.03 -11.52
C GLY A 31 -18.81 4.29 -12.29
N LYS A 32 -19.35 4.48 -13.51
CA LYS A 32 -19.14 5.70 -14.31
C LYS A 32 -19.69 6.94 -13.60
N THR A 33 -20.87 6.84 -13.00
CA THR A 33 -21.49 7.95 -12.27
C THR A 33 -20.67 8.34 -11.05
N VAL A 34 -20.20 7.36 -10.27
CA VAL A 34 -19.31 7.62 -9.13
C VAL A 34 -18.01 8.27 -9.58
N CYS A 35 -17.37 7.78 -10.65
CA CYS A 35 -16.15 8.40 -11.18
C CYS A 35 -16.40 9.83 -11.66
N TRP A 36 -17.49 10.08 -12.38
CA TRP A 36 -17.88 11.42 -12.83
C TRP A 36 -18.10 12.37 -11.64
N LEU A 37 -18.77 11.90 -10.59
CA LEU A 37 -18.98 12.69 -9.37
C LEU A 37 -17.69 12.93 -8.58
N LEU A 38 -16.75 11.98 -8.57
CA LEU A 38 -15.44 12.18 -7.95
C LEU A 38 -14.55 13.14 -8.74
N HIS A 39 -14.71 13.16 -10.06
CA HIS A 39 -14.02 14.08 -10.95
C HIS A 39 -14.50 15.53 -10.74
N HIS A 40 -15.81 15.75 -10.73
CA HIS A 40 -16.38 17.11 -10.71
C HIS A 40 -16.79 17.58 -9.30
N GLY A 41 -16.92 16.65 -8.35
CA GLY A 41 -17.41 16.92 -7.00
C GLY A 41 -16.32 16.85 -5.93
N ASN A 42 -16.70 17.21 -4.70
CA ASN A 42 -15.82 17.10 -3.55
C ASN A 42 -15.89 15.68 -2.96
N TYR A 43 -14.77 14.95 -2.98
CA TYR A 43 -14.68 13.59 -2.45
C TYR A 43 -15.03 13.50 -0.95
N ARG A 44 -14.94 14.59 -0.20
CA ARG A 44 -15.32 14.63 1.22
C ARG A 44 -16.81 14.35 1.43
N TRP A 45 -17.68 14.69 0.48
CA TRP A 45 -19.10 14.30 0.53
C TRP A 45 -19.26 12.77 0.53
N PHE A 46 -18.45 12.08 -0.27
CA PHE A 46 -18.44 10.61 -0.32
C PHE A 46 -17.88 9.99 0.96
N LEU A 47 -16.91 10.64 1.63
CA LEU A 47 -16.49 10.21 2.98
C LEU A 47 -17.65 10.34 3.99
N GLY A 48 -18.45 11.41 3.89
CA GLY A 48 -19.65 11.62 4.70
C GLY A 48 -20.74 10.57 4.46
N LEU A 49 -21.07 10.30 3.19
CA LEU A 49 -22.01 9.23 2.81
C LEU A 49 -21.53 7.86 3.28
N GLY A 50 -20.23 7.63 3.20
CA GLY A 50 -19.61 6.44 3.72
C GLY A 50 -19.80 6.26 5.23
N ALA A 51 -19.71 7.36 6.00
CA ALA A 51 -20.01 7.34 7.43
C ALA A 51 -21.49 7.02 7.72
N LEU A 52 -22.42 7.55 6.93
CA LEU A 52 -23.85 7.24 7.03
C LEU A 52 -24.13 5.76 6.75
N GLY A 53 -23.52 5.19 5.71
CA GLY A 53 -23.65 3.76 5.40
C GLY A 53 -23.14 2.84 6.51
N ARG A 54 -22.07 3.24 7.22
CA ARG A 54 -21.58 2.52 8.41
C ARG A 54 -22.55 2.60 9.57
N TRP A 55 -23.13 3.78 9.82
CA TRP A 55 -24.15 3.97 10.85
C TRP A 55 -25.37 3.07 10.59
N LEU A 56 -25.75 2.92 9.32
CA LEU A 56 -26.80 2.00 8.85
C LEU A 56 -26.38 0.51 8.79
N ARG A 57 -25.16 0.16 9.22
CA ARG A 57 -24.61 -1.22 9.22
C ARG A 57 -24.65 -1.91 7.84
N LEU A 58 -24.50 -1.15 6.76
CA LEU A 58 -24.48 -1.68 5.39
C LEU A 58 -23.13 -2.31 4.98
N ASN A 59 -22.16 -2.36 5.89
CA ASN A 59 -20.84 -2.93 5.64
C ASN A 59 -20.89 -4.45 5.44
N ASP A 60 -20.07 -4.92 4.50
CA ASP A 60 -19.84 -6.34 4.21
C ASP A 60 -19.34 -7.12 5.45
N ARG A 61 -19.73 -8.39 5.56
CA ARG A 61 -19.33 -9.31 6.63
C ARG A 61 -17.81 -9.51 6.67
N GLY A 62 -17.13 -9.51 5.53
CA GLY A 62 -15.67 -9.62 5.46
C GLY A 62 -14.93 -8.44 6.10
N ASP A 63 -15.43 -7.22 5.89
CA ASP A 63 -14.85 -6.00 6.48
C ASP A 63 -15.03 -5.97 8.01
N ARG A 64 -16.11 -6.54 8.54
CA ARG A 64 -16.32 -6.66 9.99
C ARG A 64 -15.30 -7.60 10.66
N ARG A 65 -14.96 -8.73 10.02
CA ARG A 65 -13.94 -9.66 10.53
C ARG A 65 -12.56 -9.02 10.56
N ARG A 66 -12.16 -8.35 9.48
CA ARG A 66 -10.90 -7.60 9.44
C ARG A 66 -10.86 -6.47 10.47
N ALA A 67 -11.98 -5.78 10.67
CA ALA A 67 -12.08 -4.75 11.69
C ALA A 67 -11.89 -5.30 13.10
N PHE A 68 -12.40 -6.51 13.40
CA PHE A 68 -12.19 -7.16 14.69
C PHE A 68 -10.71 -7.46 14.97
N VAL A 69 -10.02 -8.08 14.00
CA VAL A 69 -8.56 -8.35 14.10
C VAL A 69 -7.78 -7.04 14.26
N ALA A 70 -8.12 -6.04 13.44
CA ALA A 70 -7.48 -4.73 13.50
C ALA A 70 -7.64 -4.05 14.86
N GLU A 71 -8.82 -4.14 15.47
CA GLU A 71 -9.07 -3.55 16.79
C GLU A 71 -8.26 -4.26 17.88
N ALA A 72 -8.23 -5.59 17.87
CA ALA A 72 -7.44 -6.37 18.82
C ALA A 72 -5.94 -6.05 18.72
N ASN A 73 -5.43 -5.93 17.50
CA ASN A 73 -4.04 -5.57 17.23
C ASN A 73 -3.70 -4.15 17.69
N LYS A 74 -4.58 -3.19 17.42
CA LYS A 74 -4.43 -1.81 17.92
C LYS A 74 -4.38 -1.76 19.44
N GLN A 75 -5.34 -2.41 20.10
CA GLN A 75 -5.40 -2.46 21.55
C GLN A 75 -4.14 -3.12 22.14
N SER A 76 -3.64 -4.19 21.49
CA SER A 76 -2.43 -4.86 21.92
C SER A 76 -1.16 -4.03 21.79
N LEU A 77 -1.08 -3.10 20.83
CA LEU A 77 0.14 -2.31 20.58
C LEU A 77 0.11 -0.89 21.14
N LEU A 78 -1.08 -0.29 21.19
CA LEU A 78 -1.27 1.13 21.54
C LEU A 78 -2.05 1.31 22.87
N GLY A 79 -2.57 0.22 23.44
CA GLY A 79 -3.33 0.26 24.70
C GLY A 79 -4.83 0.53 24.52
N ALA A 80 -5.54 0.58 25.65
CA ALA A 80 -7.01 0.64 25.72
C ALA A 80 -7.60 2.03 25.41
N ASP A 81 -6.79 3.09 25.44
CA ASP A 81 -7.26 4.47 25.27
C ASP A 81 -7.45 4.85 23.79
N TYR A 82 -7.03 3.99 22.86
CA TYR A 82 -7.14 4.25 21.43
C TYR A 82 -8.56 3.98 20.88
N GLN A 83 -9.14 4.94 20.13
CA GLN A 83 -10.55 4.92 19.67
C GLN A 83 -10.71 4.80 18.14
N GLY A 84 -9.72 4.24 17.43
CA GLY A 84 -9.67 4.30 15.96
C GLY A 84 -10.43 3.19 15.23
N ASN A 85 -11.45 3.55 14.45
CA ASN A 85 -12.28 2.60 13.69
C ASN A 85 -11.65 2.11 12.36
N PHE A 86 -11.25 0.83 12.28
CA PHE A 86 -10.66 0.24 11.07
C PHE A 86 -11.57 0.30 9.82
N ALA A 87 -12.88 0.12 9.97
CA ALA A 87 -13.80 0.19 8.83
C ALA A 87 -13.86 1.59 8.22
N ARG A 88 -13.70 2.63 9.04
CA ARG A 88 -13.56 4.03 8.57
C ARG A 88 -12.27 4.19 7.77
N THR A 89 -11.13 3.71 8.28
CA THR A 89 -9.85 3.74 7.58
C THR A 89 -9.91 3.04 6.23
N SER A 90 -10.41 1.79 6.21
CA SER A 90 -10.51 1.00 4.98
C SER A 90 -11.41 1.66 3.93
N GLN A 91 -12.52 2.29 4.33
CA GLN A 91 -13.38 2.99 3.39
C GLN A 91 -12.74 4.27 2.86
N ARG A 92 -12.08 5.06 3.73
CA ARG A 92 -11.34 6.26 3.32
C ARG A 92 -10.28 5.91 2.29
N ARG A 93 -9.45 4.88 2.55
CA ARG A 93 -8.46 4.36 1.60
C ARG A 93 -9.10 4.06 0.23
N ARG A 94 -10.13 3.20 0.20
CA ARG A 94 -10.78 2.79 -1.05
C ARG A 94 -11.31 3.98 -1.84
N LEU A 95 -11.89 4.97 -1.16
CA LEU A 95 -12.40 6.16 -1.81
C LEU A 95 -11.27 7.04 -2.37
N LEU A 96 -10.20 7.27 -1.62
CA LEU A 96 -9.07 8.08 -2.07
C LEU A 96 -8.36 7.42 -3.25
N GLU A 97 -8.16 6.09 -3.21
CA GLU A 97 -7.64 5.33 -4.35
C GLU A 97 -8.54 5.47 -5.58
N LEU A 98 -9.86 5.28 -5.40
CA LEU A 98 -10.83 5.43 -6.49
C LEU A 98 -10.81 6.86 -7.06
N ALA A 99 -10.76 7.88 -6.20
CA ALA A 99 -10.75 9.28 -6.58
C ALA A 99 -9.46 9.66 -7.31
N ALA A 100 -8.30 9.17 -6.89
CA ALA A 100 -7.02 9.45 -7.55
C ALA A 100 -6.90 8.77 -8.92
N THR A 101 -7.40 7.55 -9.04
CA THR A 101 -7.13 6.68 -10.21
C THR A 101 -8.25 6.76 -11.24
N TYR A 102 -9.42 6.19 -10.95
CA TYR A 102 -10.54 6.14 -11.88
C TYR A 102 -11.34 7.44 -11.93
N GLY A 103 -11.50 8.10 -10.79
CA GLY A 103 -12.21 9.36 -10.67
C GLY A 103 -11.40 10.56 -11.15
N GLN A 104 -10.06 10.44 -11.19
CA GLN A 104 -9.14 11.53 -11.56
C GLN A 104 -9.52 12.87 -10.92
N SER A 105 -9.83 12.84 -9.62
CA SER A 105 -10.33 14.00 -8.89
C SER A 105 -9.26 15.11 -8.85
N PRO A 106 -9.52 16.31 -9.36
CA PRO A 106 -8.56 17.41 -9.35
C PRO A 106 -8.10 17.79 -7.93
N GLN A 107 -8.99 17.66 -6.95
CA GLN A 107 -8.69 17.96 -5.54
C GLN A 107 -7.67 16.96 -4.96
N VAL A 108 -7.84 15.68 -5.25
CA VAL A 108 -6.91 14.62 -4.83
C VAL A 108 -5.60 14.74 -5.59
N ALA A 109 -5.65 14.96 -6.90
CA ALA A 109 -4.47 15.20 -7.72
C ALA A 109 -3.63 16.38 -7.19
N ALA A 110 -4.26 17.51 -6.84
CA ALA A 110 -3.57 18.65 -6.25
C ALA A 110 -2.94 18.35 -4.89
N GLN A 111 -3.59 17.51 -4.05
CA GLN A 111 -3.03 17.07 -2.76
C GLN A 111 -1.80 16.16 -2.97
N LEU A 112 -1.89 15.21 -3.91
CA LEU A 112 -0.77 14.32 -4.26
C LEU A 112 0.40 15.10 -4.88
N ALA A 113 0.12 16.09 -5.74
CA ALA A 113 1.15 16.93 -6.34
C ALA A 113 1.92 17.74 -5.28
N ARG A 114 1.25 18.21 -4.21
CA ARG A 114 1.93 18.84 -3.06
C ARG A 114 2.83 17.84 -2.33
N CYS A 115 2.31 16.65 -2.02
CA CYS A 115 3.11 15.60 -1.38
C CYS A 115 4.32 15.20 -2.23
N GLN A 116 4.16 15.13 -3.55
CA GLN A 116 5.25 14.88 -4.50
C GLN A 116 6.28 16.01 -4.50
N ALA A 117 5.84 17.27 -4.51
CA ALA A 117 6.77 18.40 -4.44
C ALA A 117 7.57 18.41 -3.14
N GLU A 118 6.92 18.13 -2.00
CA GLU A 118 7.59 18.01 -0.69
C GLU A 118 8.60 16.86 -0.66
N LEU A 119 8.25 15.69 -1.22
CA LEU A 119 9.20 14.57 -1.33
C LEU A 119 10.34 14.89 -2.31
N ASN A 120 10.04 15.54 -3.43
CA ASN A 120 11.03 15.88 -4.43
C ASN A 120 12.08 16.89 -3.91
N ALA A 121 11.66 17.82 -3.05
CA ALA A 121 12.57 18.76 -2.40
C ALA A 121 13.66 18.06 -1.56
N VAL A 122 13.42 16.80 -1.15
CA VAL A 122 14.41 15.95 -0.47
C VAL A 122 15.14 15.04 -1.45
N VAL A 123 14.45 14.46 -2.42
CA VAL A 123 14.98 13.43 -3.32
C VAL A 123 15.87 13.99 -4.42
N GLU A 124 15.45 15.08 -5.07
CA GLU A 124 16.19 15.66 -6.19
C GLU A 124 17.62 16.10 -5.80
N PRO A 125 17.84 16.78 -4.67
CA PRO A 125 19.21 17.12 -4.23
C PRO A 125 20.11 15.91 -4.01
N LEU A 126 19.56 14.76 -3.59
CA LEU A 126 20.36 13.54 -3.38
C LEU A 126 20.87 12.99 -4.71
N HIS A 127 20.01 12.96 -5.73
CA HIS A 127 20.42 12.55 -7.08
C HIS A 127 21.41 13.54 -7.68
N GLN A 128 21.20 14.85 -7.51
CA GLN A 128 22.15 15.88 -7.97
C GLN A 128 23.53 15.75 -7.29
N ALA A 129 23.57 15.24 -6.06
CA ALA A 129 24.81 14.91 -5.35
C ALA A 129 25.45 13.58 -5.77
N GLY A 130 24.88 12.87 -6.76
CA GLY A 130 25.40 11.58 -7.23
C GLY A 130 25.12 10.43 -6.27
N HIS A 131 24.07 10.53 -5.44
CA HIS A 131 23.65 9.43 -4.58
C HIS A 131 22.47 8.67 -5.21
N PRO A 132 22.57 7.33 -5.37
CA PRO A 132 21.40 6.52 -5.68
C PRO A 132 20.38 6.66 -4.56
N VAL A 133 19.09 6.66 -4.89
CA VAL A 133 18.00 6.84 -3.93
C VAL A 133 17.12 5.61 -3.87
N VAL A 134 16.87 5.13 -2.65
CA VAL A 134 15.83 4.14 -2.34
C VAL A 134 14.73 4.83 -1.56
N LEU A 135 13.53 4.79 -2.09
CA LEU A 135 12.31 5.29 -1.49
C LEU A 135 11.68 4.18 -0.64
N ALA A 136 11.42 4.47 0.62
CA ALA A 136 10.91 3.50 1.59
C ALA A 136 9.56 3.95 2.18
N PRO A 137 8.47 3.94 1.39
CA PRO A 137 7.14 4.25 1.90
C PRO A 137 6.69 3.23 2.94
N LEU A 138 6.02 3.67 4.00
CA LEU A 138 5.28 2.76 4.89
C LEU A 138 3.88 2.49 4.34
N HIS A 139 3.28 1.36 4.72
CA HIS A 139 1.89 1.00 4.34
C HIS A 139 0.88 1.86 5.11
N MET A 140 0.85 3.16 4.82
CA MET A 140 -0.07 4.13 5.44
C MET A 140 -0.91 4.82 4.38
N LEU A 141 -2.18 5.04 4.70
CA LEU A 141 -3.24 5.62 3.88
C LEU A 141 -3.56 4.86 2.59
N SER A 142 -2.60 4.67 1.71
CA SER A 142 -2.69 3.85 0.49
C SER A 142 -1.32 3.61 -0.15
N ASP A 143 -1.00 2.34 -0.40
CA ASP A 143 0.22 1.93 -1.12
C ASP A 143 0.22 2.42 -2.58
N VAL A 144 -0.96 2.55 -3.20
CA VAL A 144 -1.10 3.09 -4.56
C VAL A 144 -0.73 4.56 -4.58
N LEU A 145 -1.27 5.34 -3.66
CA LEU A 145 -0.99 6.78 -3.59
C LEU A 145 0.45 7.07 -3.20
N ALA A 146 1.01 6.30 -2.26
CA ALA A 146 2.42 6.39 -1.91
C ALA A 146 3.31 6.09 -3.11
N GLY A 147 3.01 5.02 -3.86
CA GLY A 147 3.69 4.70 -5.11
C GLY A 147 3.60 5.81 -6.16
N MET A 148 2.42 6.42 -6.33
CA MET A 148 2.24 7.56 -7.25
C MET A 148 3.12 8.75 -6.86
N VAL A 149 3.13 9.13 -5.59
CA VAL A 149 3.98 10.21 -5.07
C VAL A 149 5.47 9.90 -5.28
N GLY A 150 5.91 8.70 -4.90
CA GLY A 150 7.31 8.27 -5.05
C GLY A 150 7.77 8.07 -6.50
N ALA A 151 6.88 7.76 -7.43
CA ALA A 151 7.23 7.63 -8.84
C ALA A 151 7.32 8.98 -9.56
N GLY A 152 6.63 10.01 -9.05
CA GLY A 152 6.63 11.34 -9.65
C GLY A 152 7.82 12.23 -9.25
N VAL A 153 8.57 11.88 -8.21
CA VAL A 153 9.79 12.64 -7.83
C VAL A 153 10.94 12.30 -8.75
N PHE A 154 11.93 13.20 -8.84
CA PHE A 154 13.13 13.06 -9.67
C PHE A 154 13.73 11.64 -9.54
N PRO A 155 14.05 10.97 -10.67
CA PRO A 155 14.03 11.47 -12.05
C PRO A 155 12.66 11.36 -12.76
N GLY A 156 11.58 11.09 -12.04
CA GLY A 156 10.23 10.89 -12.60
C GLY A 156 10.00 9.46 -13.08
N GLN A 157 10.80 8.52 -12.59
CA GLN A 157 10.72 7.10 -12.91
C GLN A 157 11.06 6.25 -11.69
N ALA A 158 10.27 5.20 -11.43
CA ALA A 158 10.51 4.31 -10.31
C ALA A 158 10.16 2.85 -10.60
N THR A 159 10.78 1.92 -9.86
CA THR A 159 10.35 0.52 -9.77
C THR A 159 9.97 0.18 -8.34
N ALA A 160 8.74 -0.29 -8.12
CA ALA A 160 8.33 -0.85 -6.84
C ALA A 160 8.58 -2.36 -6.80
N ILE A 161 9.27 -2.81 -5.75
CA ILE A 161 9.44 -4.23 -5.45
C ILE A 161 8.24 -4.68 -4.62
N VAL A 162 7.47 -5.63 -5.13
CA VAL A 162 6.20 -6.07 -4.55
C VAL A 162 6.13 -7.58 -4.39
N SER A 163 5.27 -8.06 -3.49
CA SER A 163 4.85 -9.47 -3.47
C SER A 163 3.71 -9.72 -4.47
N VAL A 164 3.64 -10.93 -5.03
CA VAL A 164 2.64 -11.32 -6.06
C VAL A 164 1.22 -11.14 -5.55
N SER A 165 0.99 -11.39 -4.26
CA SER A 165 -0.34 -11.23 -3.65
C SER A 165 -0.82 -9.78 -3.63
N VAL A 166 0.11 -8.81 -3.55
CA VAL A 166 -0.20 -7.36 -3.54
C VAL A 166 -0.34 -6.81 -4.96
N GLU A 167 0.35 -7.40 -5.94
CA GLU A 167 0.36 -6.96 -7.33
C GLU A 167 -1.00 -7.16 -8.03
N VAL A 168 -1.58 -8.36 -7.89
CA VAL A 168 -2.85 -8.73 -8.57
C VAL A 168 -4.01 -7.82 -8.16
N TYR A 169 -4.03 -7.33 -6.92
CA TYR A 169 -5.14 -6.53 -6.40
C TYR A 169 -5.14 -5.05 -6.86
N HIS A 170 -4.01 -4.52 -7.33
CA HIS A 170 -3.86 -3.07 -7.54
C HIS A 170 -3.29 -2.64 -8.90
N ALA A 171 -2.89 -3.58 -9.77
CA ALA A 171 -2.21 -3.27 -11.04
C ALA A 171 -2.92 -2.20 -11.89
N ARG A 172 -4.23 -2.35 -12.13
CA ARG A 172 -4.99 -1.40 -12.95
C ARG A 172 -5.16 -0.02 -12.31
N ALA A 173 -5.34 0.05 -10.99
CA ALA A 173 -5.44 1.33 -10.29
C ALA A 173 -4.11 2.10 -10.38
N ARG A 174 -2.99 1.38 -10.29
CA ARG A 174 -1.64 1.94 -10.37
C ARG A 174 -1.31 2.46 -11.77
N GLU A 175 -1.65 1.72 -12.81
CA GLU A 175 -1.47 2.14 -14.22
C GLU A 175 -2.25 3.44 -14.51
N LEU A 176 -3.49 3.53 -14.02
CA LEU A 176 -4.33 4.72 -14.19
C LEU A 176 -3.84 5.93 -13.39
N GLY A 177 -2.92 5.75 -12.45
CA GLY A 177 -2.30 6.83 -11.70
C GLY A 177 -1.43 7.77 -12.54
N GLY A 178 -1.15 7.42 -13.81
CA GLY A 178 -0.47 8.32 -14.75
C GLY A 178 1.01 8.58 -14.41
N VAL A 179 1.65 7.68 -13.67
CA VAL A 179 3.06 7.77 -13.26
C VAL A 179 3.91 6.66 -13.90
N ASN A 180 5.18 6.94 -14.16
CA ASN A 180 6.13 5.97 -14.72
C ASN A 180 6.65 5.03 -13.60
N LEU A 181 5.79 4.13 -13.16
CA LEU A 181 6.04 3.17 -12.10
C LEU A 181 5.93 1.74 -12.63
N SER A 182 7.06 1.04 -12.73
CA SER A 182 7.09 -0.40 -13.02
C SER A 182 7.12 -1.23 -11.74
N TYR A 183 6.79 -2.50 -11.87
CA TYR A 183 6.75 -3.44 -10.76
C TYR A 183 7.69 -4.61 -11.03
N CYS A 184 8.36 -5.05 -9.98
CA CYS A 184 9.12 -6.28 -9.99
C CYS A 184 8.55 -7.17 -8.89
N SER A 185 7.88 -8.25 -9.30
CA SER A 185 7.33 -9.21 -8.36
C SER A 185 8.40 -10.15 -7.87
N ILE A 186 8.43 -10.42 -6.57
CA ILE A 186 9.35 -11.42 -6.00
C ILE A 186 8.91 -12.87 -6.25
N HIS A 187 7.81 -13.11 -7.00
CA HIS A 187 7.37 -14.46 -7.39
C HIS A 187 7.06 -14.66 -8.89
N ASP A 188 7.56 -13.77 -9.76
CA ASP A 188 7.66 -14.09 -11.19
C ASP A 188 8.68 -15.22 -11.44
N ASP A 189 8.88 -15.65 -12.69
CA ASP A 189 9.91 -16.66 -13.00
C ASP A 189 11.28 -16.14 -12.55
N ASN A 190 12.05 -16.97 -11.82
CA ASN A 190 13.33 -16.60 -11.20
C ASN A 190 14.30 -15.91 -12.18
N ARG A 191 14.28 -16.27 -13.47
CA ARG A 191 15.11 -15.62 -14.50
C ARG A 191 14.62 -14.23 -14.88
N GLU A 192 13.31 -14.04 -14.99
CA GLU A 192 12.69 -12.74 -15.28
C GLU A 192 12.79 -11.79 -14.09
N ILE A 193 12.61 -12.28 -12.85
CA ILE A 193 12.85 -11.51 -11.62
C ILE A 193 14.29 -10.98 -11.62
N ALA A 194 15.27 -11.87 -11.83
CA ALA A 194 16.67 -11.50 -11.77
C ALA A 194 17.02 -10.46 -12.84
N GLY A 195 16.49 -10.61 -14.07
CA GLY A 195 16.68 -9.64 -15.15
C GLY A 195 16.06 -8.28 -14.86
N ASN A 196 14.78 -8.24 -14.49
CA ASN A 196 14.04 -7.00 -14.25
C ASN A 196 14.56 -6.25 -13.01
N LEU A 197 14.89 -6.99 -11.94
CA LEU A 197 15.46 -6.40 -10.73
C LEU A 197 16.88 -5.88 -10.98
N MET A 198 17.72 -6.63 -11.70
CA MET A 198 19.09 -6.19 -12.01
C MET A 198 19.08 -4.95 -12.91
N GLY A 199 18.22 -4.92 -13.93
CA GLY A 199 18.04 -3.74 -14.79
C GLY A 199 17.61 -2.51 -13.97
N ALA A 200 16.61 -2.66 -13.10
CA ALA A 200 16.18 -1.57 -12.23
C ALA A 200 17.28 -1.10 -11.25
N ILE A 201 18.09 -2.02 -10.71
CA ILE A 201 19.23 -1.71 -9.85
C ILE A 201 20.30 -0.93 -10.64
N MET A 202 20.62 -1.34 -11.86
CA MET A 202 21.59 -0.64 -12.71
C MET A 202 21.10 0.78 -13.06
N GLU A 203 19.85 0.92 -13.51
CA GLU A 203 19.27 2.24 -13.80
C GLU A 203 19.21 3.14 -12.56
N ALA A 204 18.99 2.57 -11.36
CA ALA A 204 19.03 3.31 -10.11
C ALA A 204 20.45 3.75 -9.72
N ALA A 205 21.46 2.93 -10.01
CA ALA A 205 22.86 3.29 -9.82
C ALA A 205 23.28 4.45 -10.74
N ASP A 206 22.71 4.52 -11.94
CA ASP A 206 22.94 5.59 -12.94
C ASP A 206 22.02 6.81 -12.76
N HIS A 207 21.31 6.91 -11.62
CA HIS A 207 20.39 8.01 -11.29
C HIS A 207 19.23 8.20 -12.27
N GLN A 208 18.90 7.17 -13.05
CA GLN A 208 17.80 7.19 -14.03
C GLN A 208 16.47 6.69 -13.44
N ARG A 209 16.51 6.11 -12.24
CA ARG A 209 15.34 5.52 -11.60
C ARG A 209 15.42 5.51 -10.07
N ASN A 210 14.27 5.61 -9.41
CA ASN A 210 14.12 5.30 -7.99
C ASN A 210 13.72 3.83 -7.74
N ILE A 211 14.23 3.22 -6.68
CA ILE A 211 13.70 1.94 -6.20
C ILE A 211 12.76 2.19 -5.03
N ILE A 212 11.53 1.64 -5.08
CA ILE A 212 10.52 1.73 -4.02
C ILE A 212 10.39 0.38 -3.31
N ILE A 213 10.55 0.37 -1.98
CA ILE A 213 10.39 -0.84 -1.15
C ILE A 213 9.63 -0.48 0.11
N PHE A 214 8.51 -1.17 0.36
CA PHE A 214 7.77 -1.00 1.61
C PHE A 214 8.39 -1.84 2.73
N PRO A 215 8.95 -1.23 3.79
CA PRO A 215 9.80 -1.92 4.73
C PRO A 215 9.05 -2.48 5.95
N ASP A 216 7.79 -2.06 6.17
CA ASP A 216 6.92 -2.41 7.28
C ASP A 216 5.95 -3.56 6.96
N ILE A 217 6.22 -4.31 5.88
CA ILE A 217 5.40 -5.46 5.50
C ILE A 217 5.42 -6.53 6.61
N SER A 218 4.25 -6.99 7.04
CA SER A 218 4.13 -8.05 8.03
C SER A 218 4.56 -9.40 7.45
N PRO A 219 5.13 -10.31 8.26
CA PRO A 219 5.52 -11.63 7.80
C PRO A 219 4.38 -12.45 7.17
N ASP A 220 3.12 -12.19 7.50
CA ASP A 220 1.96 -12.84 6.87
C ASP A 220 1.96 -12.73 5.33
N TYR A 221 2.59 -11.70 4.76
CA TYR A 221 2.73 -11.52 3.31
C TYR A 221 4.03 -12.11 2.74
N THR A 222 4.97 -12.53 3.60
CA THR A 222 6.29 -13.07 3.23
C THR A 222 6.52 -14.50 3.72
N VAL A 223 5.58 -15.14 4.44
CA VAL A 223 5.76 -16.52 4.96
C VAL A 223 5.64 -17.58 3.87
N ASN A 224 4.87 -17.32 2.80
CA ASN A 224 4.71 -18.25 1.68
C ASN A 224 5.80 -18.12 0.59
N THR A 225 6.79 -17.24 0.77
CA THR A 225 7.88 -17.02 -0.20
C THR A 225 9.08 -17.93 0.10
N ASN A 226 9.02 -19.18 -0.34
CA ASN A 226 10.13 -20.15 -0.46
C ASN A 226 11.02 -20.43 0.78
N THR A 227 11.50 -21.67 0.85
CA THR A 227 12.39 -22.26 1.87
C THR A 227 13.78 -21.60 2.04
N ALA A 228 14.07 -20.51 1.33
CA ALA A 228 15.25 -19.70 1.61
C ALA A 228 14.96 -18.88 2.87
N GLN A 229 15.75 -19.06 3.93
CA GLN A 229 15.73 -18.23 5.14
C GLN A 229 15.39 -16.78 4.78
N THR A 230 14.13 -16.42 5.04
CA THR A 230 13.61 -15.10 4.67
C THR A 230 14.50 -14.09 5.35
N ALA A 231 15.04 -13.16 4.56
CA ALA A 231 15.98 -12.16 5.05
C ALA A 231 15.25 -11.22 6.02
N LYS A 232 15.15 -11.64 7.28
CA LYS A 232 14.49 -10.93 8.37
C LYS A 232 15.53 -10.17 9.18
N LEU A 233 15.15 -8.98 9.61
CA LEU A 233 15.84 -8.22 10.64
C LEU A 233 15.18 -8.54 11.98
N SER A 234 15.88 -9.31 12.82
CA SER A 234 15.50 -9.44 14.23
C SER A 234 15.72 -8.10 14.94
N CYS A 235 14.69 -7.63 15.63
CA CYS A 235 14.67 -6.33 16.30
C CYS A 235 13.68 -6.34 17.48
N ARG A 236 13.46 -5.16 18.09
CA ARG A 236 12.37 -4.94 19.04
C ARG A 236 11.42 -3.90 18.46
N LEU A 237 10.12 -4.15 18.59
CA LEU A 237 9.03 -3.23 18.27
C LEU A 237 8.00 -3.32 19.37
N PHE A 238 7.49 -2.18 19.85
CA PHE A 238 6.52 -2.06 20.94
C PHE A 238 6.96 -2.88 22.16
N ASP A 239 8.23 -2.75 22.53
CA ASP A 239 8.89 -3.49 23.62
C ASP A 239 8.81 -5.02 23.53
N ARG A 240 8.65 -5.56 22.32
CA ARG A 240 8.56 -7.01 22.07
C ARG A 240 9.57 -7.46 21.01
N PRO A 241 10.13 -8.68 21.12
CA PRO A 241 10.92 -9.28 20.04
C PRO A 241 10.10 -9.35 18.75
N ALA A 242 10.65 -8.85 17.65
CA ALA A 242 9.96 -8.70 16.38
C ALA A 242 10.88 -8.98 15.20
N ASN A 243 10.29 -9.24 14.04
CA ASN A 243 11.00 -9.45 12.80
C ASN A 243 10.46 -8.52 11.70
N LEU A 244 11.36 -7.71 11.13
CA LEU A 244 11.07 -6.86 9.97
C LEU A 244 11.67 -7.42 8.69
N HIS A 245 11.10 -7.08 7.54
CA HIS A 245 11.68 -7.45 6.26
C HIS A 245 12.97 -6.66 5.98
N SER A 246 14.06 -7.35 5.61
CA SER A 246 15.36 -6.69 5.37
C SER A 246 15.61 -6.27 3.92
N GLY A 247 14.61 -6.39 3.02
CA GLY A 247 14.77 -6.07 1.60
C GLY A 247 15.30 -4.66 1.35
N VAL A 248 14.77 -3.65 2.05
CA VAL A 248 15.25 -2.26 1.96
C VAL A 248 16.73 -2.14 2.36
N ILE A 249 17.16 -2.87 3.39
CA ILE A 249 18.55 -2.86 3.87
C ILE A 249 19.47 -3.47 2.83
N ARG A 250 19.07 -4.61 2.25
CA ARG A 250 19.87 -5.32 1.25
C ARG A 250 20.06 -4.49 -0.01
N ILE A 251 18.97 -3.95 -0.56
CA ILE A 251 19.01 -3.14 -1.78
C ILE A 251 19.75 -1.83 -1.54
N ALA A 252 19.48 -1.11 -0.45
CA ALA A 252 20.18 0.12 -0.15
C ALA A 252 21.69 -0.11 0.00
N ARG A 253 22.12 -1.21 0.63
CA ARG A 253 23.55 -1.56 0.75
C ARG A 253 24.18 -1.93 -0.59
N ALA A 254 23.47 -2.66 -1.45
CA ALA A 254 23.95 -3.02 -2.78
C ALA A 254 24.21 -1.77 -3.65
N LEU A 255 23.34 -0.76 -3.52
CA LEU A 255 23.44 0.51 -4.24
C LEU A 255 24.31 1.57 -3.55
N SER A 256 24.78 1.33 -2.31
CA SER A 256 25.31 2.39 -1.45
C SER A 256 24.40 3.63 -1.39
N ALA A 257 23.09 3.41 -1.39
CA ALA A 257 22.08 4.43 -1.58
C ALA A 257 21.85 5.29 -0.32
N GLN A 258 21.25 6.45 -0.55
CA GLN A 258 20.49 7.19 0.45
C GLN A 258 19.07 6.64 0.49
N VAL A 259 18.55 6.40 1.69
CA VAL A 259 17.20 5.90 1.90
C VAL A 259 16.33 7.01 2.45
N VAL A 260 15.19 7.24 1.81
CA VAL A 260 14.19 8.23 2.21
C VAL A 260 12.94 7.50 2.65
N PHE A 261 12.71 7.49 3.96
CA PHE A 261 11.46 6.97 4.52
C PHE A 261 10.38 8.04 4.47
N TYR A 262 9.17 7.64 4.10
CA TYR A 262 8.03 8.53 4.11
C TYR A 262 6.75 7.75 4.28
N TYR A 263 5.66 8.45 4.56
CA TYR A 263 4.33 7.87 4.51
C TYR A 263 3.28 8.96 4.28
N LEU A 264 2.16 8.56 3.69
CA LEU A 264 1.00 9.42 3.55
C LEU A 264 0.06 9.22 4.73
N TYR A 265 -0.54 10.29 5.20
CA TYR A 265 -1.55 10.27 6.25
C TYR A 265 -2.69 11.23 5.90
N TYR A 266 -3.83 11.06 6.57
CA TYR A 266 -5.00 11.89 6.31
C TYR A 266 -5.40 12.72 7.53
N ASP A 267 -5.15 14.02 7.42
CA ASP A 267 -5.67 15.02 8.34
C ASP A 267 -6.41 16.09 7.54
N LYS A 268 -7.72 15.87 7.36
CA LYS A 268 -8.66 16.62 6.50
C LYS A 268 -8.30 16.60 5.00
N GLU A 269 -7.05 16.44 4.66
CA GLU A 269 -6.48 16.28 3.33
C GLU A 269 -5.36 15.23 3.38
N ILE A 270 -4.89 14.79 2.21
CA ILE A 270 -3.71 13.94 2.11
C ILE A 270 -2.47 14.79 2.39
N LYS A 271 -1.65 14.33 3.34
CA LYS A 271 -0.38 14.92 3.71
C LYS A 271 0.71 13.86 3.69
N ILE A 272 1.97 14.30 3.67
CA ILE A 272 3.15 13.44 3.72
C ILE A 272 3.97 13.73 4.97
N HIS A 273 4.56 12.69 5.54
CA HIS A 273 5.67 12.81 6.48
C HIS A 273 6.91 12.21 5.84
N ILE A 274 8.06 12.86 5.99
CA ILE A 274 9.33 12.46 5.40
C ILE A 274 10.37 12.48 6.51
N ASP A 275 11.02 11.35 6.75
CA ASP A 275 12.17 11.27 7.65
C ASP A 275 13.42 11.82 6.95
N PRO A 276 14.40 12.35 7.71
CA PRO A 276 15.68 12.75 7.13
C PRO A 276 16.33 11.61 6.33
N PRO A 277 16.85 11.88 5.12
CA PRO A 277 17.58 10.88 4.35
C PRO A 277 18.72 10.27 5.16
N MET A 278 18.93 8.97 5.00
CA MET A 278 20.01 8.29 5.71
C MET A 278 20.79 7.33 4.80
N PRO A 279 22.09 7.18 5.01
CA PRO A 279 22.88 6.25 4.24
C PRO A 279 22.50 4.81 4.59
N ALA A 280 22.64 3.90 3.62
CA ALA A 280 22.31 2.48 3.75
C ALA A 280 22.80 1.80 5.04
N ARG A 281 23.97 2.20 5.54
CA ARG A 281 24.56 1.66 6.78
C ARG A 281 23.73 1.96 8.05
N SER A 282 22.99 3.06 8.07
CA SER A 282 22.19 3.48 9.23
C SER A 282 20.81 2.82 9.26
N VAL A 283 20.33 2.33 8.12
CA VAL A 283 18.96 1.84 7.94
C VAL A 283 18.62 0.72 8.92
N LYS A 284 19.52 -0.24 9.10
CA LYS A 284 19.31 -1.39 10.00
C LYS A 284 18.99 -0.93 11.44
N ALA A 285 19.67 0.11 11.92
CA ALA A 285 19.52 0.61 13.27
C ALA A 285 18.28 1.49 13.44
N ARG A 286 17.91 2.28 12.41
CA ARG A 286 16.81 3.26 12.48
C ARG A 286 15.45 2.68 12.11
N LEU A 287 15.42 1.64 11.27
CA LEU A 287 14.19 1.10 10.71
C LEU A 287 13.12 0.74 11.78
N PRO A 288 13.45 0.05 12.89
CA PRO A 288 12.45 -0.29 13.89
C PRO A 288 11.77 0.94 14.51
N GLU A 289 12.57 1.96 14.87
CA GLU A 289 12.06 3.21 15.44
C GLU A 289 11.18 3.98 14.45
N ILE A 290 11.54 4.00 13.17
CA ILE A 290 10.73 4.66 12.13
C ILE A 290 9.37 3.98 11.98
N VAL A 291 9.35 2.65 11.90
CA VAL A 291 8.10 1.88 11.79
C VAL A 291 7.22 2.11 13.02
N GLU A 292 7.78 1.96 14.21
CA GLU A 292 7.05 2.13 15.46
C GLU A 292 6.51 3.56 15.63
N SER A 293 7.37 4.56 15.49
CA SER A 293 6.97 5.97 15.68
C SER A 293 5.94 6.42 14.64
N SER A 294 5.98 5.91 13.42
CA SER A 294 4.99 6.22 12.38
C SER A 294 3.63 5.62 12.71
N ILE A 295 3.60 4.37 13.18
CA ILE A 295 2.37 3.70 13.65
C ILE A 295 1.81 4.45 14.86
N VAL A 296 2.64 4.86 15.81
CA VAL A 296 2.19 5.62 17.00
C VAL A 296 1.68 7.01 16.62
N ARG A 297 2.30 7.69 15.65
CA ARG A 297 1.95 9.05 15.25
C ARG A 297 0.66 9.13 14.43
N HIS A 298 0.43 8.17 13.53
CA HIS A 298 -0.77 8.11 12.68
C HIS A 298 -1.39 6.70 12.64
N PRO A 299 -1.82 6.17 13.80
CA PRO A 299 -2.27 4.79 13.92
C PRO A 299 -3.50 4.48 13.05
N GLU A 300 -4.38 5.45 12.80
CA GLU A 300 -5.55 5.26 11.95
C GLU A 300 -5.22 5.11 10.47
N ASP A 301 -4.00 5.43 10.05
CA ASP A 301 -3.60 5.38 8.65
C ASP A 301 -2.77 4.15 8.32
N TRP A 302 -2.17 3.46 9.28
CA TRP A 302 -1.47 2.19 9.01
C TRP A 302 -2.44 1.11 8.50
N LEU A 303 -2.08 0.43 7.41
CA LEU A 303 -3.01 -0.40 6.64
C LEU A 303 -3.01 -1.87 7.06
N LEU A 304 -1.95 -2.31 7.74
CA LEU A 304 -1.69 -3.72 8.03
C LEU A 304 -2.26 -4.19 9.36
N TRP A 305 -3.10 -3.39 10.04
CA TRP A 305 -3.75 -3.79 11.29
C TRP A 305 -4.50 -5.11 11.23
N HIS A 306 -4.96 -5.51 10.04
CA HIS A 306 -5.71 -6.74 9.85
C HIS A 306 -4.85 -8.00 9.68
N ALA A 307 -3.51 -7.87 9.71
CA ALA A 307 -2.59 -9.00 9.71
C ALA A 307 -2.63 -9.73 11.06
N HIS A 308 -2.54 -11.05 11.04
CA HIS A 308 -2.65 -11.89 12.24
C HIS A 308 -1.40 -11.90 13.09
N SER A 309 -0.22 -11.89 12.46
CA SER A 309 1.05 -11.98 13.21
C SER A 309 1.74 -10.63 13.41
N LEU A 310 1.26 -9.56 12.75
CA LEU A 310 1.91 -8.24 12.67
C LEU A 310 3.43 -8.34 12.43
N PHE A 311 4.26 -8.24 13.48
CA PHE A 311 5.72 -8.43 13.41
C PHE A 311 6.24 -9.54 14.34
N PHE A 312 5.34 -10.23 15.04
CA PHE A 312 5.62 -11.10 16.19
C PHE A 312 5.31 -12.56 15.85
N ILE A 313 6.14 -13.18 15.02
CA ILE A 313 6.11 -14.64 14.82
C ILE A 313 7.07 -15.27 15.82
N ASN A 314 6.56 -16.19 16.65
CA ASN A 314 7.40 -17.09 17.43
C ASN A 314 8.03 -18.09 16.46
N GLU A 315 9.35 -18.08 16.36
CA GLU A 315 10.14 -19.14 15.70
C GLU A 315 10.49 -20.23 16.71
#